data_AF-A0A2X1SC16-F1
#
_entry.id   AF-A0A2X1SC16-F1
#
_cell.length_a   1.000
_cell.length_b   1.000
_cell.length_c   1.000
_cell.angle_alpha   90.00
_cell.angle_beta   90.00
_cell.angle_gamma   90.00
#
_symmetry.space_group_name_H-M   'P 1'
#
loop_
_entity.id
_entity.type
_entity.pdbx_description
1 polymer ?
#
loop_
_entity_poly.entity_id
_entity_poly.type
_entity_poly.pdbx_seq_one_letter_code
_entity_poly.pdbx_strand_id
1 'polypeptide(L)'
;MLGQGQVYGLSARAWLSIPALPSGEEFPRFREFWIERPKATDKRLTIYALLDSPRATGAYRFVIMPGRDTVVDVQSKVYLRDKVGKLGVAPLTSMFLFGSNQPSPALNYRPALHDSNGLSILAGNGEWIWRPLNNPKTPCR
;
A
#
# COMPACT_ATOMS: atom_id res chain seq x y z
N MET A 1 6.90 2.31 4.50
CA MET A 1 7.24 2.91 5.82
C MET A 1 8.13 1.94 6.54
N LEU A 2 9.04 2.41 7.38
CA LEU A 2 9.99 1.55 8.08
C LEU A 2 9.95 1.82 9.58
N GLY A 3 9.84 0.74 10.35
CA GLY A 3 10.16 0.72 11.77
C GLY A 3 11.67 0.69 12.01
N GLN A 4 12.06 0.77 13.27
CA GLN A 4 13.47 0.74 13.67
C GLN A 4 14.15 -0.56 13.23
N GLY A 5 15.26 -0.45 12.49
CA GLY A 5 16.06 -1.59 12.02
C GLY A 5 15.46 -2.35 10.82
N GLN A 6 14.37 -1.87 10.22
CA GLN A 6 13.77 -2.47 9.03
C GLN A 6 14.40 -1.93 7.74
N VAL A 7 14.30 -2.72 6.66
CA VAL A 7 14.73 -2.35 5.30
C VAL A 7 13.50 -2.20 4.39
N TYR A 8 13.58 -1.33 3.38
CA TYR A 8 12.51 -1.12 2.41
C TYR A 8 12.07 -2.41 1.72
N GLY A 9 10.76 -2.54 1.55
CA GLY A 9 10.09 -3.61 0.79
C GLY A 9 8.73 -3.11 0.30
N LEU A 10 7.65 -3.45 1.00
CA LEU A 10 6.28 -3.07 0.64
C LEU A 10 6.04 -1.55 0.67
N SER A 11 5.25 -1.08 -0.30
CA SER A 11 4.79 0.31 -0.41
C SER A 11 3.28 0.42 -0.19
N ALA A 12 2.83 1.53 0.40
CA ALA A 12 1.42 1.89 0.50
C ALA A 12 1.11 3.01 -0.50
N ARG A 13 -0.10 3.01 -1.07
CA ARG A 13 -0.60 4.11 -1.91
C ARG A 13 -1.83 4.73 -1.27
N ALA A 14 -2.10 5.99 -1.61
CA ALA A 14 -3.24 6.72 -1.08
C ALA A 14 -4.57 6.34 -1.73
N TRP A 15 -4.50 5.89 -2.99
CA TRP A 15 -5.63 5.51 -3.81
C TRP A 15 -5.14 4.49 -4.84
N LEU A 16 -5.99 3.53 -5.16
CA LEU A 16 -5.78 2.61 -6.27
C LEU A 16 -7.03 2.62 -7.15
N SER A 17 -6.94 3.17 -8.35
CA SER A 17 -7.85 2.75 -9.42
C SER A 17 -7.44 1.32 -9.77
N ILE A 18 -8.37 0.37 -9.76
CA ILE A 18 -7.95 -1.04 -9.77
C ILE A 18 -7.42 -1.43 -11.16
N PRO A 19 -6.22 -2.03 -11.26
CA PRO A 19 -5.70 -2.58 -12.50
C PRO A 19 -6.41 -3.89 -12.81
N ALA A 20 -7.30 -3.87 -13.81
CA ALA A 20 -7.84 -5.04 -14.52
C ALA A 20 -8.92 -4.65 -15.54
N LEU A 21 -9.28 -3.37 -15.67
CA LEU A 21 -10.15 -2.96 -16.77
C LEU A 21 -9.34 -2.89 -18.06
N PRO A 22 -9.89 -3.32 -19.22
CA PRO A 22 -9.25 -3.15 -20.52
C PRO A 22 -8.83 -1.70 -20.80
N SER A 23 -9.47 -0.74 -20.14
CA SER A 23 -9.21 0.70 -20.24
C SER A 23 -7.92 1.18 -19.54
N GLY A 24 -7.21 0.33 -18.80
CA GLY A 24 -5.97 0.68 -18.09
C GLY A 24 -6.16 1.21 -16.66
N GLU A 25 -5.06 1.25 -15.90
CA GLU A 25 -4.99 1.79 -14.54
C GLU A 25 -4.79 3.31 -14.55
N GLU A 26 -5.55 4.02 -13.70
CA GLU A 26 -5.33 5.45 -13.45
C GLU A 26 -4.48 5.64 -12.19
N PHE A 27 -3.38 6.37 -12.35
CA PHE A 27 -2.41 6.62 -11.28
C PHE A 27 -2.58 8.06 -10.74
N PRO A 28 -3.26 8.24 -9.59
CA PRO A 28 -3.30 9.53 -8.93
C PRO A 28 -1.92 9.88 -8.37
N ARG A 29 -1.64 11.18 -8.25
CA ARG A 29 -0.42 11.68 -7.62
C ARG A 29 -0.73 12.66 -6.51
N PHE A 30 0.12 12.69 -5.51
CA PHE A 30 0.15 13.83 -4.59
C PHE A 30 0.83 15.01 -5.28
N ARG A 31 0.12 16.13 -5.38
CA ARG A 31 0.64 17.34 -6.03
C ARG A 31 1.20 18.36 -5.05
N GLU A 32 0.67 18.39 -3.83
CA GLU A 32 1.05 19.36 -2.80
C GLU A 32 1.10 18.66 -1.44
N PHE A 33 2.03 19.12 -0.60
CA PHE A 33 2.24 18.64 0.75
C PHE A 33 2.36 19.83 1.71
N TRP A 34 1.73 19.72 2.87
CA TRP A 34 1.92 20.64 4.00
C TRP A 34 2.43 19.85 5.19
N ILE A 35 3.66 20.11 5.60
CA ILE A 35 4.30 19.43 6.73
C ILE A 35 4.19 20.35 7.94
N GLU A 36 3.48 19.90 8.95
CA GLU A 36 3.37 20.64 10.22
C GLU A 36 4.70 20.56 10.95
N ARG A 37 5.27 21.72 11.32
CA ARG A 37 6.50 21.74 12.13
C ARG A 37 6.18 21.17 13.51
N PRO A 38 6.77 20.02 13.90
CA PRO A 38 6.54 19.45 15.22
C PRO A 38 7.18 20.34 16.30
N LYS A 39 6.62 20.31 17.51
CA LYS A 39 7.26 20.89 18.70
C LYS A 39 8.46 20.03 19.09
N ALA A 40 9.40 20.61 19.84
CA ALA A 40 10.60 19.91 20.30
C ALA A 40 10.31 18.63 21.10
N THR A 41 9.15 18.55 21.75
CA THR A 41 8.72 17.41 22.57
C THR A 41 7.79 16.44 21.83
N ASP A 42 7.38 16.75 20.60
CA ASP A 42 6.47 15.90 19.85
C ASP A 42 7.17 14.63 19.35
N LYS A 43 6.50 13.49 19.51
CA LYS A 43 6.98 12.18 19.01
C LYS A 43 6.28 11.75 17.73
N ARG A 44 5.66 12.69 17.02
CA ARG A 44 4.88 12.44 15.81
C ARG A 44 5.05 13.56 14.80
N LEU A 45 4.86 13.25 13.53
CA LEU A 45 4.88 14.22 12.44
C LEU A 45 3.53 14.19 11.70
N THR A 46 2.90 15.36 11.58
CA THR A 46 1.69 15.50 10.76
C THR A 46 2.06 15.98 9.36
N ILE A 47 1.57 15.28 8.33
CA ILE A 47 1.71 15.67 6.92
C ILE A 47 0.31 15.70 6.32
N TYR A 48 -0.06 16.83 5.71
CA TYR A 48 -1.23 16.92 4.86
C TYR A 48 -0.81 16.79 3.40
N ALA A 49 -1.64 16.15 2.58
CA ALA A 49 -1.35 15.99 1.16
C ALA A 49 -2.62 16.14 0.32
N LEU A 50 -2.47 16.79 -0.84
CA LEU A 50 -3.51 16.91 -1.84
C LEU A 50 -3.25 15.93 -2.98
N LEU A 51 -4.16 14.97 -3.12
CA LEU A 51 -4.20 13.98 -4.18
C LEU A 51 -4.98 14.52 -5.38
N ASP A 52 -4.43 14.30 -6.56
CA ASP A 52 -4.99 14.77 -7.83
C ASP A 52 -4.89 13.69 -8.91
N SER A 53 -5.98 13.50 -9.64
CA SER A 53 -6.16 12.47 -10.67
C SER A 53 -7.21 12.93 -11.68
N PRO A 54 -7.17 12.51 -12.96
CA PRO A 54 -8.21 12.87 -13.93
C PRO A 54 -9.65 12.76 -13.40
N ARG A 55 -9.99 11.67 -12.69
CA ARG A 55 -11.36 11.41 -12.22
C ARG A 55 -11.60 11.58 -10.73
N ALA A 56 -10.58 11.95 -9.94
CA ALA A 56 -10.73 12.09 -8.49
C ALA A 56 -9.73 13.08 -7.87
N THR A 57 -10.10 13.65 -6.73
CA THR A 57 -9.20 14.42 -5.86
C THR A 57 -9.41 14.03 -4.41
N GLY A 58 -8.37 14.12 -3.59
CA GLY A 58 -8.50 13.81 -2.17
C GLY A 58 -7.62 14.66 -1.29
N ALA A 59 -8.10 14.94 -0.09
CA ALA A 59 -7.33 15.55 0.99
C ALA A 59 -6.96 14.46 2.00
N TYR A 60 -5.67 14.35 2.30
CA TYR A 60 -5.12 13.36 3.22
C TYR A 60 -4.45 14.04 4.41
N ARG A 61 -4.58 13.42 5.58
CA ARG A 61 -3.83 13.74 6.79
C ARG A 61 -3.14 12.47 7.26
N PHE A 62 -1.82 12.51 7.28
CA PHE A 62 -0.94 11.46 7.78
C PHE A 62 -0.38 11.89 9.13
N VAL A 63 -0.59 11.08 10.17
CA VAL A 63 0.10 11.25 11.46
C VAL A 63 1.07 10.11 11.64
N ILE A 64 2.35 10.41 11.47
CA ILE A 64 3.44 9.43 11.50
C ILE A 64 3.99 9.35 12.93
N MET A 65 3.97 8.15 13.49
CA MET A 65 4.44 7.84 14.84
C MET A 65 5.58 6.81 14.73
N PRO A 66 6.84 7.25 14.63
CA PRO A 66 7.97 6.35 14.53
C PRO A 66 8.24 5.61 15.84
N GLY A 67 8.71 4.37 15.74
CA GLY A 67 9.05 3.52 16.87
C GLY A 67 9.67 2.20 16.40
N ARG A 68 9.57 1.15 17.23
CA ARG A 68 9.88 -0.23 16.79
C ARG A 68 9.06 -0.55 15.54
N ASP A 69 7.77 -0.26 15.60
CA ASP A 69 6.89 -0.17 14.45
C ASP A 69 6.59 1.30 14.19
N THR A 70 6.73 1.74 12.94
CA THR A 70 6.26 3.07 12.54
C THR A 70 4.80 2.97 12.15
N VAL A 71 3.93 3.53 12.99
CA VAL A 71 2.48 3.57 12.75
C VAL A 71 2.14 4.86 12.03
N VAL A 72 1.29 4.78 11.01
CA VAL A 72 0.76 5.96 10.34
C VAL A 72 -0.75 5.93 10.37
N ASP A 73 -1.32 6.88 11.10
CA ASP A 73 -2.75 7.16 11.06
C ASP A 73 -3.05 7.95 9.78
N VAL A 74 -4.01 7.45 9.00
CA VAL A 74 -4.40 8.03 7.72
C VAL A 74 -5.87 8.41 7.77
N GLN A 75 -6.14 9.70 7.69
CA GLN A 75 -7.47 10.22 7.42
C GLN A 75 -7.52 10.74 5.99
N SER A 76 -8.59 10.42 5.26
CA SER A 76 -8.78 10.90 3.90
C SER A 76 -10.21 11.36 3.64
N LYS A 77 -10.34 12.37 2.78
CA LYS A 77 -11.60 12.79 2.16
C LYS A 77 -11.39 12.76 0.65
N VAL A 78 -12.11 11.90 -0.05
CA VAL A 78 -11.96 11.74 -1.49
C VAL A 78 -13.25 12.13 -2.22
N TYR A 79 -13.09 12.88 -3.30
CA TYR A 79 -14.15 13.40 -4.13
C TYR A 79 -13.93 12.92 -5.57
N LEU A 80 -14.96 12.30 -6.15
CA LEU A 80 -14.97 11.89 -7.54
C LEU A 80 -15.34 13.09 -8.42
N ARG A 81 -14.59 13.30 -9.49
CA ARG A 81 -14.89 14.26 -10.56
C ARG A 81 -15.70 13.63 -11.68
N ASP A 82 -15.59 12.32 -11.83
CA ASP A 82 -16.32 11.52 -12.80
C ASP A 82 -16.52 10.09 -12.26
N LYS A 83 -17.33 9.29 -12.97
CA LYS A 83 -17.56 7.88 -12.69
C LYS A 83 -16.26 7.10 -12.79
N VAL A 84 -15.99 6.30 -11.76
CA VAL A 84 -14.89 5.34 -11.71
C VAL A 84 -15.48 3.93 -11.67
N GLY A 85 -14.88 2.99 -12.40
CA GLY A 85 -15.37 1.61 -12.43
C GLY A 85 -15.09 0.84 -11.14
N LYS A 86 -13.95 1.11 -10.50
CA LYS A 86 -13.53 0.42 -9.27
C LYS A 86 -12.66 1.33 -8.43
N LEU A 87 -12.89 1.29 -7.12
CA LEU A 87 -12.18 2.09 -6.13
C LEU A 87 -11.44 1.17 -5.14
N GLY A 88 -10.11 1.23 -5.14
CA GLY A 88 -9.26 0.63 -4.12
C GLY A 88 -8.94 1.62 -2.99
N VAL A 89 -9.31 1.23 -1.78
CA VAL A 89 -9.07 1.97 -0.53
C VAL A 89 -7.93 1.32 0.24
N ALA A 90 -7.06 2.12 0.85
CA ALA A 90 -5.88 1.68 1.60
C ALA A 90 -5.02 0.62 0.86
N PRO A 91 -4.66 0.85 -0.41
CA PRO A 91 -3.92 -0.12 -1.20
C PRO A 91 -2.48 -0.32 -0.72
N LEU A 92 -2.05 -1.57 -0.75
CA LEU A 92 -0.68 -2.01 -0.50
C LEU A 92 -0.11 -2.65 -1.77
N THR A 93 1.16 -2.39 -2.07
CA THR A 93 1.88 -2.92 -3.23
C THR A 93 3.18 -3.54 -2.77
N SER A 94 3.35 -4.83 -3.06
CA SER A 94 4.50 -5.63 -2.67
C SER A 94 5.04 -6.41 -3.88
N MET A 95 6.05 -7.23 -3.63
CA MET A 95 6.65 -8.11 -4.64
C MET A 95 6.83 -9.52 -4.09
N PHE A 96 6.50 -10.53 -4.91
CA PHE A 96 6.78 -11.94 -4.64
C PHE A 96 7.35 -12.59 -5.91
N LEU A 97 8.57 -13.12 -5.84
CA LEU A 97 9.21 -13.80 -6.97
C LEU A 97 9.10 -15.33 -6.83
N PHE A 98 9.57 -15.88 -5.71
CA PHE A 98 9.47 -17.30 -5.36
C PHE A 98 9.58 -17.52 -3.84
N GLY A 99 9.07 -18.64 -3.36
CA GLY A 99 9.08 -19.05 -1.96
C GLY A 99 8.87 -20.56 -1.80
N SER A 100 8.74 -21.06 -0.57
CA SER A 100 8.54 -22.51 -0.35
C SER A 100 7.27 -23.07 -0.99
N ASN A 101 6.22 -22.25 -1.09
CA ASN A 101 4.96 -22.59 -1.76
C ASN A 101 5.04 -22.53 -3.29
N GLN A 102 6.05 -21.86 -3.85
CA GLN A 102 6.32 -21.79 -5.28
C GLN A 102 7.84 -21.62 -5.49
N PRO A 103 8.61 -22.72 -5.49
CA PRO A 103 10.07 -22.66 -5.60
C PRO A 103 10.55 -22.03 -6.90
N SER A 104 11.79 -21.50 -6.88
CA SER A 104 12.44 -20.98 -8.08
C SER A 104 12.58 -22.08 -9.14
N PRO A 105 12.23 -21.81 -10.41
CA PRO A 105 12.44 -22.76 -11.51
C PRO A 105 13.92 -22.89 -11.89
N ALA A 106 14.75 -21.91 -11.54
CA ALA A 106 16.19 -21.93 -11.74
C ALA A 106 16.92 -22.22 -10.42
N LEU A 107 18.07 -22.89 -10.50
CA LEU A 107 18.93 -23.09 -9.34
C LEU A 107 19.28 -21.73 -8.72
N ASN A 108 18.92 -21.56 -7.46
CA ASN A 108 19.17 -20.35 -6.69
C ASN A 108 19.73 -20.75 -5.33
N TYR A 109 20.76 -20.06 -4.87
CA TYR A 109 21.30 -20.29 -3.53
C TYR A 109 20.35 -19.77 -2.43
N ARG A 110 19.42 -18.86 -2.79
CA ARG A 110 18.40 -18.36 -1.88
C ARG A 110 17.20 -19.29 -1.85
N PRO A 111 16.69 -19.65 -0.66
CA PRO A 111 15.47 -20.46 -0.55
C PRO A 111 14.19 -19.69 -0.88
N ALA A 112 14.18 -18.36 -0.75
CA ALA A 112 13.03 -17.49 -1.05
C ALA A 112 13.48 -16.08 -1.45
N LEU A 113 12.66 -15.38 -2.23
CA LEU A 113 12.89 -13.98 -2.63
C LEU A 113 11.54 -13.27 -2.80
N HIS A 114 11.17 -12.46 -1.80
CA HIS A 114 9.93 -11.70 -1.77
C HIS A 114 9.95 -10.64 -0.66
N ASP A 115 9.19 -9.55 -0.84
CA ASP A 115 8.95 -8.55 0.20
C ASP A 115 7.75 -8.94 1.10
N SER A 116 6.87 -9.81 0.59
CA SER A 116 5.73 -10.38 1.33
C SER A 116 5.42 -11.77 0.80
N ASN A 117 4.93 -12.67 1.65
CA ASN A 117 4.62 -14.07 1.28
C ASN A 117 3.14 -14.45 1.46
N GLY A 118 2.32 -13.56 2.00
CA GLY A 118 0.89 -13.79 2.12
C GLY A 118 0.11 -12.53 2.46
N LEU A 119 -1.19 -12.63 2.25
CA LEU A 119 -2.20 -11.66 2.65
C LEU A 119 -2.93 -12.20 3.87
N SER A 120 -2.84 -11.48 4.98
CA SER A 120 -3.61 -11.74 6.19
C SER A 120 -4.85 -10.85 6.22
N ILE A 121 -6.01 -11.43 6.50
CA ILE A 121 -7.29 -10.73 6.59
C ILE A 121 -7.97 -11.15 7.89
N LEU A 122 -8.30 -10.18 8.73
CA LEU A 122 -9.32 -10.36 9.76
C LEU A 122 -10.67 -9.95 9.17
N ALA A 123 -11.50 -10.93 8.86
CA ALA A 123 -12.79 -10.73 8.21
C ALA A 123 -13.83 -10.13 9.19
N GLY A 124 -14.91 -9.56 8.66
CA GLY A 124 -15.94 -8.88 9.46
C GLY A 124 -16.71 -9.82 10.42
N ASN A 125 -16.67 -11.13 10.17
CA ASN A 125 -17.21 -12.16 11.05
C ASN A 125 -16.22 -12.61 12.16
N GLY A 126 -15.02 -12.00 12.23
CA GLY A 126 -13.96 -12.36 13.18
C GLY A 126 -13.03 -13.49 12.73
N GLU A 127 -13.25 -14.06 11.53
CA GLU A 127 -12.38 -15.11 10.99
C GLU A 127 -11.03 -14.55 10.55
N TRP A 128 -9.95 -15.27 10.88
CA TRP A 128 -8.62 -15.00 10.32
C TRP A 128 -8.40 -15.83 9.07
N ILE A 129 -8.14 -15.16 7.95
CA ILE A 129 -7.87 -15.76 6.65
C ILE A 129 -6.42 -15.46 6.27
N TRP A 130 -5.67 -16.51 5.93
CA TRP A 130 -4.32 -16.39 5.35
C TRP A 130 -4.33 -16.85 3.89
N ARG A 131 -3.89 -15.98 2.98
CA ARG A 131 -3.77 -16.26 1.55
C ARG A 131 -2.31 -16.14 1.12
N PRO A 132 -1.55 -17.25 0.96
CA PRO A 132 -0.20 -17.21 0.45
C PRO A 132 -0.13 -16.55 -0.94
N LEU A 133 0.90 -15.72 -1.17
CA LEU A 133 1.12 -15.08 -2.46
C LEU A 133 1.72 -16.07 -3.46
N ASN A 134 1.39 -15.88 -4.73
CA ASN A 134 1.96 -16.61 -5.86
C ASN A 134 2.42 -15.63 -6.93
N ASN A 135 3.32 -16.07 -7.79
CA ASN A 135 3.76 -15.40 -9.02
C ASN A 135 3.22 -16.17 -10.24
N PRO A 136 1.94 -15.97 -10.61
CA PRO A 136 1.29 -16.75 -11.67
C PRO A 136 1.79 -16.34 -13.06
N LYS A 137 1.71 -17.26 -14.04
CA LYS A 137 2.10 -16.99 -15.45
C LYS A 137 1.17 -15.99 -16.15
N THR A 138 0.01 -15.72 -15.58
CA THR A 138 -1.02 -14.82 -16.10
C THR A 138 -1.67 -14.06 -14.95
N PRO A 139 -2.13 -12.81 -15.16
CA PRO A 139 -2.82 -12.06 -14.12
C PRO A 139 -4.04 -12.80 -13.56
N CYS A 140 -4.28 -12.71 -12.26
CA CYS A 140 -5.52 -13.18 -11.65
C CYS A 140 -6.70 -12.39 -12.23
N ARG A 141 -7.73 -13.11 -12.69
CA ARG A 141 -8.99 -12.50 -13.15
C ARG A 141 -9.89 -12.12 -11.98
#